data_AF-A0A7S3RU65-F1
#
_entry.id   AF-A0A7S3RU65-F1
#
_cell.length_a   1.000
_cell.length_b   1.000
_cell.length_c   1.000
_cell.angle_alpha   90.00
_cell.angle_beta   90.00
_cell.angle_gamma   90.00
#
_symmetry.space_group_name_H-M   'P 1'
#
loop_
_entity.id
_entity.type
_entity.pdbx_description
1 polymer ?
#
loop_
_entity_poly.entity_id
_entity_poly.type
_entity_poly.pdbx_seq_one_letter_code
_entity_poly.pdbx_strand_id
1 'polypeptide(L)'
;GGGASLMLRASRVCAQSASRLSAHQLALATRSLSSRQNGQNGHPDRLDEAQQKIGLNPRPGGLPEWIELWGVKQFHRFGILMGGISTASVPLAMGGHIAEASPFVLGALTAGYWWLGLRDIATKSHTLRRNFPVLIHMRYFLEGIRPEIQQYLIEPEDNAAPYSRAMRNTIYQRAKMKVGTDTHSLGTRRDVYKPGYEWASHSMFPAPMCSIEESRVQIGGDQVTQKYSASLLNISAMSYGALSGNAISALNLGAKAGGFYHNTGEGGISKYHLLGADVVWNVGTGYFACGKTVAGGQRVFDPDLFIANATKPEIKMIEVKLSQGAKPSHGGILPAAKITETIAHARGLGPPPWTDCISPPRHSAFQTPSGLMRFVARLRELAGGKPVGFKLCVGQPSELAALCHAMLDTGITPDFITVDGGEGGTGAAPSEFQDSLGMPARDGLRLLNSLLIGCNLRDKVTIIVAGKVYSGFSLVRMLAHGADVCNSARSMMFALGCIQALKCNANTCPTGITTQRADLESGLDVHTKSIRVANYHEATIHSALEIVAAMGCRTPREVSPEHLYRRSALNGYGVETYADLQVDAYFAKLKPGSLLDGTDSTASGADSTSNVPPHFRHWWDSGRELHQRLGDEKLAF
;
A
#
# COMPACT_ATOMS: atom_id res chain seq x y z
N GLY A 1 -21.93 20.65 -48.72
CA GLY A 1 -20.95 19.63 -49.21
C GLY A 1 -19.49 19.83 -48.79
N GLY A 2 -19.12 20.77 -47.92
CA GLY A 2 -17.72 21.00 -47.51
C GLY A 2 -17.29 20.42 -46.14
N GLY A 3 -18.23 20.20 -45.22
CA GLY A 3 -17.93 19.71 -43.85
C GLY A 3 -17.58 18.22 -43.76
N ALA A 4 -18.19 17.40 -44.61
CA ALA A 4 -17.86 15.96 -44.69
C ALA A 4 -16.42 15.73 -45.18
N SER A 5 -15.87 16.62 -46.01
CA SER A 5 -14.49 16.54 -46.52
C SER A 5 -13.44 16.85 -45.45
N LEU A 6 -13.77 17.70 -44.46
CA LEU A 6 -12.86 18.04 -43.37
C LEU A 6 -12.85 16.96 -42.27
N MET A 7 -14.03 16.39 -41.94
CA MET A 7 -14.11 15.19 -41.09
C MET A 7 -13.49 13.97 -41.78
N LEU A 8 -13.73 13.75 -43.08
CA LEU A 8 -13.05 12.68 -43.83
C LEU A 8 -11.54 12.93 -43.98
N ARG A 9 -11.04 14.17 -43.98
CA ARG A 9 -9.60 14.47 -43.95
C ARG A 9 -9.00 14.30 -42.56
N ALA A 10 -9.69 14.67 -41.47
CA ALA A 10 -9.24 14.37 -40.11
C ALA A 10 -9.29 12.86 -39.81
N SER A 11 -10.34 12.16 -40.27
CA SER A 11 -10.45 10.71 -40.24
C SER A 11 -9.48 10.02 -41.20
N ARG A 12 -9.11 10.61 -42.35
CA ARG A 12 -8.05 10.09 -43.23
C ARG A 12 -6.66 10.35 -42.70
N VAL A 13 -6.41 11.42 -41.94
CA VAL A 13 -5.13 11.62 -41.25
C VAL A 13 -5.02 10.63 -40.09
N CYS A 14 -6.08 10.43 -39.29
CA CYS A 14 -6.15 9.35 -38.29
C CYS A 14 -6.06 7.94 -38.92
N ALA A 15 -6.71 7.72 -40.06
CA ALA A 15 -6.72 6.43 -40.75
C ALA A 15 -5.47 6.19 -41.60
N GLN A 16 -4.75 7.21 -42.09
CA GLN A 16 -3.44 7.06 -42.75
C GLN A 16 -2.31 6.83 -41.74
N SER A 17 -2.46 7.35 -40.52
CA SER A 17 -1.64 6.93 -39.38
C SER A 17 -1.92 5.48 -38.97
N ALA A 18 -3.19 5.03 -39.03
CA ALA A 18 -3.60 3.66 -38.69
C ALA A 18 -3.43 2.62 -39.82
N SER A 19 -3.45 3.02 -41.10
CA SER A 19 -3.41 2.11 -42.26
C SER A 19 -2.02 1.90 -42.85
N ARG A 20 -1.04 2.76 -42.53
CA ARG A 20 0.37 2.44 -42.76
C ARG A 20 0.91 1.37 -41.79
N LEU A 21 0.14 1.06 -40.74
CA LEU A 21 0.47 0.04 -39.75
C LEU A 21 -0.08 -1.36 -40.10
N SER A 22 -1.12 -1.51 -40.92
CA SER A 22 -1.79 -2.82 -41.04
C SER A 22 -1.08 -3.82 -41.97
N ALA A 23 -0.60 -3.41 -43.16
CA ALA A 23 -0.04 -4.37 -44.13
C ALA A 23 1.38 -4.86 -43.76
N HIS A 24 2.23 -3.97 -43.24
CA HIS A 24 3.59 -4.33 -42.84
C HIS A 24 3.61 -5.10 -41.50
N GLN A 25 2.67 -4.84 -40.60
CA GLN A 25 2.54 -5.57 -39.33
C GLN A 25 1.82 -6.92 -39.50
N LEU A 26 0.85 -7.05 -40.41
CA LEU A 26 0.30 -8.37 -40.76
C LEU A 26 1.37 -9.29 -41.35
N ALA A 27 2.27 -8.75 -42.20
CA ALA A 27 3.39 -9.49 -42.78
C ALA A 27 4.44 -9.92 -41.74
N LEU A 28 4.62 -9.15 -40.67
CA LEU A 28 5.51 -9.49 -39.55
C LEU A 28 4.88 -10.52 -38.60
N ALA A 29 3.57 -10.41 -38.33
CA ALA A 29 2.82 -11.36 -37.52
C ALA A 29 2.69 -12.74 -38.20
N THR A 30 2.53 -12.79 -39.53
CA THR A 30 2.53 -14.05 -40.29
C THR A 30 3.92 -14.70 -40.33
N ARG A 31 5.00 -13.93 -40.39
CA ARG A 31 6.38 -14.45 -40.28
C ARG A 31 6.74 -14.96 -38.87
N SER A 32 6.18 -14.36 -37.81
CA SER A 32 6.39 -14.87 -36.43
C SER A 32 5.53 -16.10 -36.11
N LEU A 33 4.40 -16.27 -36.81
CA LEU A 33 3.57 -17.48 -36.71
C LEU A 33 4.21 -18.66 -37.47
N SER A 34 4.89 -18.42 -38.60
CA SER A 34 5.64 -19.49 -39.29
C SER A 34 6.88 -19.95 -38.52
N SER A 35 7.49 -19.09 -37.70
CA SER A 35 8.62 -19.48 -36.82
C SER A 35 8.18 -20.24 -35.56
N ARG A 36 6.87 -20.36 -35.27
CA ARG A 36 6.37 -21.23 -34.19
C ARG A 36 6.37 -22.71 -34.55
N GLN A 37 6.36 -23.06 -35.84
CA GLN A 37 6.37 -24.48 -36.26
C GLN A 37 7.77 -25.10 -36.28
N ASN A 38 8.84 -24.29 -36.27
CA ASN A 38 10.21 -24.78 -36.13
C ASN A 38 10.78 -24.26 -34.80
N GLY A 39 10.71 -25.09 -33.77
CA GLY A 39 11.19 -24.77 -32.44
C GLY A 39 12.69 -24.48 -32.40
N GLN A 40 13.07 -23.21 -32.37
CA GLN A 40 14.38 -22.76 -31.90
C GLN A 40 14.26 -21.38 -31.22
N ASN A 41 14.76 -21.34 -29.98
CA ASN A 41 15.25 -20.20 -29.18
C ASN A 41 14.96 -18.78 -29.72
N GLY A 42 13.94 -18.12 -29.17
CA GLY A 42 13.69 -16.69 -29.35
C GLY A 42 13.69 -15.95 -28.01
N HIS A 43 14.64 -15.03 -27.82
CA HIS A 43 14.75 -14.12 -26.67
C HIS A 43 13.45 -13.29 -26.48
N PRO A 44 12.99 -13.07 -25.24
CA PRO A 44 11.76 -12.31 -24.94
C PRO A 44 11.79 -10.83 -25.37
N ASP A 45 12.97 -10.25 -25.57
CA ASP A 45 13.15 -8.80 -25.76
C ASP A 45 12.58 -8.23 -27.07
N ARG A 46 12.41 -9.05 -28.12
CA ARG A 46 11.95 -8.56 -29.44
C ARG A 46 10.44 -8.28 -29.52
N LEU A 47 9.63 -8.89 -28.64
CA LEU A 47 8.19 -8.63 -28.57
C LEU A 47 7.90 -7.32 -27.82
N ASP A 48 8.71 -6.99 -26.81
CA ASP A 48 8.56 -5.78 -26.01
C ASP A 48 8.85 -4.52 -26.84
N GLU A 49 9.89 -4.51 -27.68
CA GLU A 49 10.19 -3.38 -28.57
C GLU A 49 9.08 -3.10 -29.60
N ALA A 50 8.43 -4.16 -30.12
CA ALA A 50 7.34 -4.02 -31.07
C ALA A 50 6.07 -3.49 -30.39
N GLN A 51 5.77 -3.92 -29.17
CA GLN A 51 4.66 -3.40 -28.37
C GLN A 51 4.91 -1.94 -27.92
N GLN A 52 6.16 -1.57 -27.66
CA GLN A 52 6.58 -0.21 -27.31
C GLN A 52 6.33 0.78 -28.46
N LYS A 53 6.60 0.38 -29.71
CA LYS A 53 6.43 1.22 -30.90
C LYS A 53 4.96 1.46 -31.30
N ILE A 54 4.02 0.63 -30.84
CA ILE A 54 2.60 0.73 -31.20
C ILE A 54 1.78 1.44 -30.10
N GLY A 55 2.39 1.82 -28.97
CA GLY A 55 1.67 2.45 -27.85
C GLY A 55 0.62 1.54 -27.19
N LEU A 56 0.62 0.25 -27.54
CA LEU A 56 -0.29 -0.79 -27.05
C LEU A 56 0.32 -1.57 -25.88
N ASN A 57 1.19 -0.95 -25.09
CA ASN A 57 1.53 -1.50 -23.78
C ASN A 57 0.62 -0.85 -22.74
N PRO A 58 -0.61 -1.39 -22.51
CA PRO A 58 -1.46 -0.88 -21.46
C PRO A 58 -0.76 -1.18 -20.14
N ARG A 59 -0.15 -0.16 -19.53
CA ARG A 59 0.24 -0.25 -18.12
C ARG A 59 -1.00 -0.77 -17.36
N PRO A 60 -0.93 -1.94 -16.69
CA PRO A 60 -2.14 -2.58 -16.18
C PRO A 60 -2.85 -1.66 -15.17
N GLY A 61 -4.02 -1.16 -15.55
CA GLY A 61 -4.91 -0.35 -14.69
C GLY A 61 -4.91 1.17 -14.90
N GLY A 62 -4.05 1.71 -15.78
CA GLY A 62 -4.02 3.15 -16.11
C GLY A 62 -5.19 3.61 -16.99
N LEU A 63 -5.44 4.93 -17.04
CA LEU A 63 -6.24 5.52 -18.12
C LEU A 63 -5.36 5.64 -19.38
N PRO A 64 -5.93 5.47 -20.59
CA PRO A 64 -5.26 5.90 -21.81
C PRO A 64 -4.85 7.38 -21.70
N GLU A 65 -3.66 7.72 -22.19
CA GLU A 65 -3.07 9.05 -22.03
C GLU A 65 -3.96 10.17 -22.57
N TRP A 66 -4.65 9.93 -23.70
CA TRP A 66 -5.58 10.88 -24.28
C TRP A 66 -6.81 11.17 -23.39
N ILE A 67 -7.24 10.23 -22.55
CA ILE A 67 -8.30 10.49 -21.55
C ILE A 67 -7.75 11.38 -20.44
N GLU A 68 -6.50 11.19 -20.03
CA GLU A 68 -5.90 11.99 -18.95
C GLU A 68 -5.68 13.45 -19.35
N LEU A 69 -5.53 13.73 -20.64
CA LEU A 69 -5.49 15.09 -21.17
C LEU A 69 -6.86 15.79 -21.14
N TRP A 70 -7.95 15.04 -20.95
CA TRP A 70 -9.32 15.55 -20.96
C TRP A 70 -9.85 15.91 -19.58
N GLY A 71 -9.24 16.92 -18.96
CA GLY A 71 -9.73 17.46 -17.70
C GLY A 71 -11.00 18.30 -17.84
N VAL A 72 -11.54 18.76 -16.71
CA VAL A 72 -12.70 19.66 -16.64
C VAL A 72 -12.50 20.94 -17.50
N LYS A 73 -11.28 21.48 -17.53
CA LYS A 73 -10.96 22.66 -18.36
C LYS A 73 -11.12 22.37 -19.85
N GLN A 74 -10.68 21.20 -20.32
CA GLN A 74 -10.80 20.77 -21.71
C GLN A 74 -12.26 20.50 -22.06
N PHE A 75 -13.02 19.92 -21.14
CA PHE A 75 -14.47 19.78 -21.28
C PHE A 75 -15.15 21.13 -21.54
N HIS A 76 -14.88 22.14 -20.71
CA HIS A 76 -15.47 23.48 -20.93
C HIS A 76 -15.03 24.10 -22.26
N ARG A 77 -13.73 24.03 -22.62
CA ARG A 77 -13.22 24.57 -23.90
C ARG A 77 -13.89 23.92 -25.11
N PHE A 78 -14.02 22.60 -25.09
CA PHE A 78 -14.66 21.86 -26.19
C PHE A 78 -16.18 22.12 -26.23
N GLY A 79 -16.84 22.20 -25.07
CA GLY A 79 -18.26 22.55 -24.98
C GLY A 79 -18.56 23.96 -25.52
N ILE A 80 -17.68 24.93 -25.26
CA ILE A 80 -17.79 26.29 -25.82
C ILE A 80 -17.60 26.26 -27.35
N LEU A 81 -16.61 25.52 -27.86
CA LEU A 81 -16.40 25.35 -29.30
C LEU A 81 -17.62 24.73 -29.98
N MET A 82 -18.19 23.67 -29.41
CA MET A 82 -19.42 23.02 -29.89
C MET A 82 -20.61 23.98 -29.90
N GLY A 83 -20.75 24.83 -28.87
CA GLY A 83 -21.74 25.90 -28.81
C GLY A 83 -21.56 26.94 -29.92
N GLY A 84 -20.32 27.34 -30.19
CA GLY A 84 -19.98 28.25 -31.30
C GLY A 84 -20.34 27.67 -32.67
N ILE A 85 -19.99 26.40 -32.91
CA ILE A 85 -20.34 25.69 -34.16
C ILE A 85 -21.86 25.56 -34.32
N SER A 86 -22.56 25.21 -33.25
CA SER A 86 -24.02 25.09 -33.26
C SER A 86 -24.69 26.43 -33.56
N THR A 87 -24.21 27.52 -32.97
CA THR A 87 -24.73 28.87 -33.21
C THR A 87 -24.44 29.33 -34.64
N ALA A 88 -23.21 29.09 -35.14
CA ALA A 88 -22.81 29.44 -36.50
C ALA A 88 -23.56 28.63 -37.58
N SER A 89 -24.09 27.46 -37.24
CA SER A 89 -24.88 26.66 -38.18
C SER A 89 -26.25 27.29 -38.52
N VAL A 90 -26.82 28.13 -37.64
CA VAL A 90 -28.11 28.80 -37.86
C VAL A 90 -28.10 29.69 -39.11
N PRO A 91 -27.20 30.69 -39.24
CA PRO A 91 -27.18 31.52 -40.45
C PRO A 91 -26.80 30.73 -41.70
N LEU A 92 -25.99 29.68 -41.58
CA LEU A 92 -25.66 28.80 -42.71
C LEU A 92 -26.87 28.00 -43.22
N ALA A 93 -27.74 27.57 -42.31
CA ALA A 93 -28.99 26.90 -42.68
C ALA A 93 -29.98 27.90 -43.30
N MET A 94 -30.11 29.11 -42.73
CA MET A 94 -30.95 30.18 -43.30
C MET A 94 -30.48 30.62 -44.70
N GLY A 95 -29.17 30.60 -44.96
CA GLY A 95 -28.58 30.86 -46.27
C GLY A 95 -28.62 29.66 -47.25
N GLY A 96 -29.25 28.55 -46.88
CA GLY A 96 -29.38 27.35 -47.74
C GLY A 96 -28.07 26.59 -47.98
N HIS A 97 -27.00 26.88 -47.24
CA HIS A 97 -25.68 26.22 -47.41
C HIS A 97 -25.61 24.83 -46.74
N ILE A 98 -26.47 24.59 -45.76
CA ILE A 98 -26.63 23.31 -45.06
C ILE A 98 -28.12 22.98 -44.87
N ALA A 99 -28.45 21.73 -44.55
CA ALA A 99 -29.83 21.31 -44.32
C ALA A 99 -30.46 22.05 -43.12
N GLU A 100 -31.74 22.40 -43.20
CA GLU A 100 -32.48 23.13 -42.15
C GLU A 100 -32.51 22.41 -40.80
N ALA A 101 -32.43 21.08 -40.79
CA ALA A 101 -32.37 20.28 -39.57
C ALA A 101 -31.00 20.37 -38.85
N SER A 102 -29.94 20.82 -39.52
CA SER A 102 -28.56 20.76 -39.01
C SER A 102 -28.36 21.54 -37.70
N PRO A 103 -28.89 22.77 -37.53
CA PRO A 103 -28.76 23.50 -36.27
C PRO A 103 -29.44 22.82 -35.10
N PHE A 104 -30.58 22.17 -35.32
CA PHE A 104 -31.29 21.42 -34.28
C PHE A 104 -30.50 20.19 -33.83
N VAL A 105 -29.91 19.46 -34.77
CA VAL A 105 -29.07 18.29 -34.46
C VAL A 105 -27.81 18.71 -33.71
N LEU A 106 -27.09 19.73 -34.18
CA LEU A 106 -25.88 20.23 -33.52
C LEU A 106 -26.18 20.83 -32.14
N GLY A 107 -27.29 21.56 -32.02
CA GLY A 107 -27.80 22.07 -30.76
C GLY A 107 -28.11 20.96 -29.76
N ALA A 108 -28.83 19.91 -30.18
CA ALA A 108 -29.15 18.76 -29.35
C ALA A 108 -27.89 18.00 -28.89
N LEU A 109 -26.93 17.78 -29.78
CA LEU A 109 -25.64 17.14 -29.43
C LEU A 109 -24.85 17.98 -28.42
N THR A 110 -24.81 19.30 -28.61
CA THR A 110 -24.14 20.22 -27.69
C THR A 110 -24.83 20.24 -26.32
N ALA A 111 -26.16 20.29 -26.29
CA ALA A 111 -26.94 20.23 -25.06
C ALA A 111 -26.72 18.90 -24.33
N GLY A 112 -26.75 17.77 -25.06
CA GLY A 112 -26.48 16.44 -24.50
C GLY A 112 -25.07 16.31 -23.92
N TYR A 113 -24.06 16.88 -24.59
CA TYR A 113 -22.69 16.94 -24.11
C TYR A 113 -22.57 17.71 -22.79
N TRP A 114 -23.15 18.91 -22.71
CA TRP A 114 -23.15 19.72 -21.49
C TRP A 114 -23.91 19.05 -20.36
N TRP A 115 -25.09 18.51 -20.64
CA TRP A 115 -25.89 17.81 -19.65
C TRP A 115 -25.14 16.61 -19.06
N LEU A 116 -24.56 15.76 -19.91
CA LEU A 116 -23.80 14.59 -19.47
C LEU A 116 -22.56 15.00 -18.66
N GLY A 117 -21.79 15.98 -19.14
CA GLY A 117 -20.57 16.42 -18.47
C GLY A 117 -20.81 17.14 -17.15
N LEU A 118 -21.84 18.00 -17.06
CA LEU A 118 -22.23 18.64 -15.80
C LEU A 118 -22.75 17.62 -14.80
N ARG A 119 -23.52 16.61 -15.25
CA ARG A 119 -23.94 15.47 -14.42
C ARG A 119 -22.74 14.67 -13.92
N ASP A 120 -21.74 14.43 -14.77
CA ASP A 120 -20.50 13.74 -14.40
C ASP A 120 -19.73 14.51 -13.32
N ILE A 121 -19.58 15.83 -13.49
CA ILE A 121 -18.93 16.72 -12.51
C ILE A 121 -19.71 16.75 -11.19
N ALA A 122 -21.04 16.77 -11.23
CA ALA A 122 -21.88 16.79 -10.03
C ALA A 122 -21.83 15.46 -9.24
N THR A 123 -21.47 14.33 -9.87
CA THR A 123 -21.51 13.00 -9.25
C THR A 123 -20.36 12.78 -8.25
N LYS A 124 -20.62 12.97 -6.95
CA LYS A 124 -19.61 12.83 -5.86
C LYS A 124 -19.03 11.42 -5.67
N SER A 125 -19.81 10.37 -5.99
CA SER A 125 -19.40 8.98 -5.77
C SER A 125 -18.28 8.49 -6.70
N HIS A 126 -18.18 9.06 -7.90
CA HIS A 126 -17.26 8.62 -8.96
C HIS A 126 -16.21 9.68 -9.29
N THR A 127 -15.05 9.57 -8.67
CA THR A 127 -13.93 10.52 -8.86
C THR A 127 -13.47 10.66 -10.30
N LEU A 128 -13.39 9.55 -11.05
CA LEU A 128 -12.99 9.61 -12.46
C LEU A 128 -14.01 10.36 -13.34
N ARG A 129 -15.31 10.30 -13.02
CA ARG A 129 -16.34 11.07 -13.74
C ARG A 129 -16.21 12.56 -13.48
N ARG A 130 -15.86 12.92 -12.25
CA ARG A 130 -15.61 14.32 -11.89
C ARG A 130 -14.39 14.89 -12.59
N ASN A 131 -13.31 14.10 -12.67
CA ASN A 131 -12.05 14.57 -13.24
C ASN A 131 -12.03 14.55 -14.77
N PHE A 132 -12.72 13.59 -15.41
CA PHE A 132 -12.69 13.36 -16.86
C PHE A 132 -14.12 13.25 -17.45
N PRO A 133 -14.94 14.31 -17.39
CA PRO A 133 -16.34 14.26 -17.80
C PRO A 133 -16.50 13.90 -19.29
N VAL A 134 -17.58 13.19 -19.61
CA VAL A 134 -17.91 12.65 -20.96
C VAL A 134 -16.97 11.55 -21.44
N LEU A 135 -15.66 11.80 -21.58
CA LEU A 135 -14.74 10.81 -22.17
C LEU A 135 -14.51 9.58 -21.30
N ILE A 136 -14.71 9.68 -19.98
CA ILE A 136 -14.60 8.52 -19.09
C ILE A 136 -15.59 7.40 -19.43
N HIS A 137 -16.74 7.71 -20.05
CA HIS A 137 -17.73 6.67 -20.41
C HIS A 137 -17.17 5.69 -21.44
N MET A 138 -16.20 6.12 -22.27
CA MET A 138 -15.49 5.22 -23.18
C MET A 138 -14.71 4.16 -22.40
N ARG A 139 -14.06 4.54 -21.30
CA ARG A 139 -13.38 3.58 -20.42
C ARG A 139 -14.36 2.55 -19.88
N TYR A 140 -15.51 2.98 -19.36
CA TYR A 140 -16.49 2.07 -18.78
C TYR A 140 -17.13 1.15 -19.83
N PHE A 141 -17.34 1.64 -21.04
CA PHE A 141 -17.77 0.83 -22.18
C PHE A 141 -16.74 -0.27 -22.50
N LEU A 142 -15.46 0.09 -22.64
CA LEU A 142 -14.39 -0.87 -22.90
C LEU A 142 -14.16 -1.85 -21.73
N GLU A 143 -14.29 -1.38 -20.48
CA GLU A 143 -14.26 -2.24 -19.29
C GLU A 143 -15.42 -3.24 -19.26
N GLY A 144 -16.58 -2.87 -19.82
CA GLY A 144 -17.76 -3.71 -19.92
C GLY A 144 -17.62 -4.85 -20.92
N ILE A 145 -16.90 -4.63 -22.03
CA ILE A 145 -16.65 -5.64 -23.09
C ILE A 145 -15.42 -6.52 -22.76
N ARG A 146 -14.62 -6.10 -21.78
CA ARG A 146 -13.37 -6.78 -21.40
C ARG A 146 -13.59 -8.22 -20.91
N PRO A 147 -14.58 -8.57 -20.06
CA PRO A 147 -14.78 -9.94 -19.61
C PRO A 147 -14.95 -10.92 -20.76
N GLU A 148 -15.73 -10.54 -21.78
CA GLU A 148 -15.96 -11.30 -22.99
C GLU A 148 -14.65 -11.44 -23.78
N ILE A 149 -13.91 -10.35 -23.96
CA ILE A 149 -12.59 -10.39 -24.63
C ILE A 149 -11.61 -11.30 -23.88
N GLN A 150 -11.55 -11.24 -22.55
CA GLN A 150 -10.65 -12.12 -21.77
C GLN A 150 -11.06 -13.59 -21.86
N GLN A 151 -12.36 -13.88 -21.75
CA GLN A 151 -12.87 -15.24 -21.82
C GLN A 151 -12.50 -15.94 -23.13
N TYR A 152 -12.44 -15.20 -24.24
CA TYR A 152 -12.19 -15.77 -25.56
C TYR A 152 -10.77 -15.53 -26.10
N LEU A 153 -10.05 -14.49 -25.68
CA LEU A 153 -8.77 -14.07 -26.29
C LEU A 153 -7.59 -13.93 -25.31
N ILE A 154 -7.79 -13.76 -23.99
CA ILE A 154 -6.72 -13.43 -23.03
C ILE A 154 -6.99 -13.98 -21.60
N GLU A 155 -6.38 -15.10 -21.22
CA GLU A 155 -6.34 -15.65 -19.85
C GLU A 155 -5.33 -14.90 -18.93
N PRO A 156 -5.40 -14.96 -17.57
CA PRO A 156 -6.54 -14.96 -16.64
C PRO A 156 -6.50 -13.76 -15.64
N GLU A 157 -7.53 -13.62 -14.77
CA GLU A 157 -7.66 -12.51 -13.79
C GLU A 157 -6.72 -12.59 -12.56
N ASP A 158 -6.03 -13.72 -12.41
CA ASP A 158 -5.15 -14.06 -11.29
C ASP A 158 -3.69 -13.62 -11.50
N ASN A 159 -3.35 -13.10 -12.69
CA ASN A 159 -2.00 -12.63 -12.99
C ASN A 159 -1.61 -11.47 -12.05
N ALA A 160 -0.55 -11.68 -11.27
CA ALA A 160 -0.22 -10.85 -10.13
C ALA A 160 0.95 -9.90 -10.44
N ALA A 161 0.67 -8.61 -10.60
CA ALA A 161 1.56 -7.54 -10.12
C ALA A 161 0.88 -6.15 -10.15
N PRO A 162 0.95 -5.34 -9.07
CA PRO A 162 1.20 -5.71 -7.67
C PRO A 162 -0.02 -6.30 -6.93
N TYR A 163 -1.26 -6.05 -7.39
CA TYR A 163 -2.50 -6.68 -6.91
C TYR A 163 -3.31 -7.23 -8.08
N SER A 164 -3.85 -8.45 -7.93
CA SER A 164 -4.76 -9.02 -8.93
C SER A 164 -6.09 -8.26 -8.95
N ARG A 165 -6.85 -8.42 -10.04
CA ARG A 165 -8.17 -7.78 -10.17
C ARG A 165 -9.15 -8.31 -9.13
N ALA A 166 -9.13 -9.62 -8.88
CA ALA A 166 -9.95 -10.25 -7.84
C ALA A 166 -9.73 -9.61 -6.47
N MET A 167 -8.46 -9.39 -6.07
CA MET A 167 -8.14 -8.73 -4.80
C MET A 167 -8.68 -7.30 -4.74
N ARG A 168 -8.52 -6.52 -5.82
CA ARG A 168 -9.05 -5.14 -5.88
C ARG A 168 -10.57 -5.11 -5.86
N ASN A 169 -11.23 -6.04 -6.53
CA ASN A 169 -12.69 -6.14 -6.57
C ASN A 169 -13.26 -6.39 -5.18
N THR A 170 -12.71 -7.33 -4.42
CA THR A 170 -13.11 -7.57 -3.01
C THR A 170 -13.04 -6.28 -2.19
N ILE A 171 -11.94 -5.53 -2.31
CA ILE A 171 -11.78 -4.25 -1.60
C ILE A 171 -12.83 -3.23 -2.06
N TYR A 172 -13.06 -3.10 -3.37
CA TYR A 172 -14.05 -2.16 -3.90
C TYR A 172 -15.49 -2.51 -3.53
N GLN A 173 -15.83 -3.80 -3.47
CA GLN A 173 -17.16 -4.30 -3.11
C GLN A 173 -17.44 -4.00 -1.64
N ARG A 174 -16.52 -4.37 -0.74
CA ARG A 174 -16.57 -4.05 0.69
C ARG A 174 -16.65 -2.55 0.95
N ALA A 175 -15.78 -1.77 0.31
CA ALA A 175 -15.78 -0.33 0.45
C ALA A 175 -17.11 0.31 0.03
N LYS A 176 -17.82 -0.26 -0.96
CA LYS A 176 -19.09 0.28 -1.46
C LYS A 176 -20.33 -0.31 -0.76
N MET A 177 -20.16 -1.22 0.22
CA MET A 177 -21.24 -1.95 0.89
C MET A 177 -22.27 -2.49 -0.10
N LYS A 178 -21.81 -3.08 -1.19
CA LYS A 178 -22.70 -3.76 -2.12
C LYS A 178 -23.11 -5.11 -1.51
N VAL A 179 -24.12 -5.08 -0.64
CA VAL A 179 -24.74 -6.25 0.00
C VAL A 179 -25.04 -7.31 -1.06
N GLY A 180 -24.60 -8.56 -0.82
CA GLY A 180 -24.81 -9.69 -1.74
C GLY A 180 -23.89 -9.75 -2.97
N THR A 181 -22.84 -8.92 -3.08
CA THR A 181 -21.88 -9.00 -4.20
C THR A 181 -20.51 -9.56 -3.87
N ASP A 182 -20.17 -9.74 -2.59
CA ASP A 182 -18.99 -10.53 -2.17
C ASP A 182 -19.24 -12.06 -2.32
N THR A 183 -20.47 -12.45 -2.67
CA THR A 183 -20.82 -13.83 -2.99
C THR A 183 -20.68 -14.09 -4.50
N HIS A 184 -19.75 -14.97 -4.85
CA HIS A 184 -19.63 -15.49 -6.21
C HIS A 184 -20.36 -16.83 -6.34
N SER A 185 -21.19 -16.99 -7.38
CA SER A 185 -21.75 -18.28 -7.76
C SER A 185 -20.72 -19.16 -8.48
N LEU A 186 -20.94 -20.48 -8.49
CA LEU A 186 -20.11 -21.50 -9.15
C LEU A 186 -18.83 -21.95 -8.40
N GLY A 187 -18.66 -21.60 -7.12
CA GLY A 187 -17.53 -22.06 -6.30
C GLY A 187 -16.21 -21.34 -6.57
N THR A 188 -15.10 -21.92 -6.11
CA THR A 188 -13.76 -21.32 -6.27
C THR A 188 -13.29 -21.37 -7.72
N ARG A 189 -12.86 -20.22 -8.25
CA ARG A 189 -12.17 -20.13 -9.55
C ARG A 189 -10.65 -20.30 -9.43
N ARG A 190 -10.13 -20.45 -8.21
CA ARG A 190 -8.70 -20.67 -7.98
C ARG A 190 -8.39 -22.15 -8.16
N ASP A 191 -7.26 -22.42 -8.78
CA ASP A 191 -6.67 -23.76 -8.75
C ASP A 191 -6.23 -24.09 -7.31
N VAL A 192 -6.96 -25.00 -6.67
CA VAL A 192 -6.72 -25.43 -5.27
C VAL A 192 -5.62 -26.47 -5.14
N TYR A 193 -5.13 -27.01 -6.26
CA TYR A 193 -4.03 -27.96 -6.32
C TYR A 193 -2.71 -27.29 -6.66
N LYS A 194 -2.74 -26.04 -7.15
CA LYS A 194 -1.55 -25.24 -7.42
C LYS A 194 -0.69 -25.04 -6.16
N PRO A 195 0.64 -25.24 -6.24
CA PRO A 195 1.56 -24.89 -5.16
C PRO A 195 1.37 -23.46 -4.69
N GLY A 196 1.34 -23.25 -3.38
CA GLY A 196 1.08 -21.96 -2.77
C GLY A 196 -0.39 -21.59 -2.61
N TYR A 197 -1.35 -22.46 -2.97
CA TYR A 197 -2.73 -22.32 -2.51
C TYR A 197 -2.79 -22.49 -0.99
N GLU A 198 -3.61 -21.66 -0.33
CA GLU A 198 -3.69 -21.55 1.13
C GLU A 198 -5.15 -21.63 1.57
N TRP A 199 -5.42 -22.32 2.67
CA TRP A 199 -6.76 -22.39 3.26
C TRP A 199 -6.69 -22.47 4.78
N ALA A 200 -7.81 -22.11 5.42
CA ALA A 200 -8.03 -22.31 6.84
C ALA A 200 -8.76 -23.64 7.07
N SER A 201 -8.35 -24.37 8.10
CA SER A 201 -9.06 -25.55 8.56
C SER A 201 -10.25 -25.12 9.41
N HIS A 202 -11.46 -25.44 8.95
CA HIS A 202 -12.68 -25.13 9.67
C HIS A 202 -12.97 -26.22 10.71
N SER A 203 -13.59 -25.85 11.81
CA SER A 203 -14.14 -26.77 12.79
C SER A 203 -15.49 -27.30 12.32
N MET A 204 -15.79 -28.58 12.59
CA MET A 204 -17.15 -29.13 12.46
C MET A 204 -18.11 -28.52 13.49
N PHE A 205 -17.56 -27.94 14.56
CA PHE A 205 -18.29 -27.23 15.62
C PHE A 205 -17.73 -25.81 15.72
N PRO A 206 -18.19 -24.87 14.86
CA PRO A 206 -17.68 -23.51 14.86
C PRO A 206 -17.96 -22.83 16.20
N ALA A 207 -17.05 -21.97 16.64
CA ALA A 207 -17.23 -21.15 17.83
C ALA A 207 -18.22 -20.01 17.53
N PRO A 208 -18.88 -19.42 18.55
CA PRO A 208 -19.60 -18.16 18.35
C PRO A 208 -18.59 -17.06 17.98
N MET A 209 -18.97 -16.20 17.04
CA MET A 209 -18.14 -15.06 16.63
C MET A 209 -18.07 -14.04 17.77
N CYS A 210 -16.86 -13.65 18.17
CA CYS A 210 -16.64 -12.55 19.12
C CYS A 210 -17.01 -11.20 18.51
N SER A 211 -17.29 -10.21 19.37
CA SER A 211 -17.50 -8.82 18.96
C SER A 211 -16.21 -8.17 18.47
N ILE A 212 -16.35 -7.03 17.77
CA ILE A 212 -15.20 -6.23 17.33
C ILE A 212 -14.45 -5.67 18.54
N GLU A 213 -15.17 -5.30 19.59
CA GLU A 213 -14.63 -4.77 20.85
C GLU A 213 -13.76 -5.80 21.57
N GLU A 214 -14.21 -7.04 21.66
CA GLU A 214 -13.45 -8.16 22.23
C GLU A 214 -12.21 -8.52 21.40
N SER A 215 -12.22 -8.23 20.10
CA SER A 215 -11.10 -8.51 19.20
C SER A 215 -9.92 -7.54 19.33
N ARG A 216 -10.07 -6.43 20.06
CA ARG A 216 -9.05 -5.37 20.13
C ARG A 216 -7.79 -5.79 20.90
N VAL A 217 -6.65 -5.21 20.53
CA VAL A 217 -5.33 -5.49 21.11
C VAL A 217 -4.85 -4.30 21.92
N GLN A 218 -4.41 -4.53 23.15
CA GLN A 218 -3.81 -3.49 24.00
C GLN A 218 -2.32 -3.35 23.66
N ILE A 219 -1.91 -2.15 23.25
CA ILE A 219 -0.52 -1.81 22.92
C ILE A 219 0.06 -0.94 24.04
N GLY A 220 1.25 -1.32 24.52
CA GLY A 220 1.94 -0.68 25.64
C GLY A 220 2.18 -1.66 26.78
N GLY A 221 3.46 -1.90 27.08
CA GLY A 221 3.88 -2.77 28.18
C GLY A 221 3.71 -2.13 29.55
N ASP A 222 4.41 -2.66 30.56
CA ASP A 222 4.35 -2.15 31.94
C ASP A 222 4.97 -0.76 32.09
N GLN A 223 5.82 -0.36 31.14
CA GLN A 223 6.52 0.94 31.12
C GLN A 223 5.64 2.08 30.56
N VAL A 224 4.39 1.81 30.16
CA VAL A 224 3.49 2.77 29.51
C VAL A 224 2.33 3.12 30.42
N THR A 225 2.07 4.42 30.61
CA THR A 225 0.95 4.92 31.42
C THR A 225 -0.33 5.11 30.60
N GLN A 226 -0.21 5.30 29.28
CA GLN A 226 -1.33 5.53 28.37
C GLN A 226 -1.46 4.43 27.32
N LYS A 227 -1.78 3.19 27.74
CA LYS A 227 -1.96 2.06 26.81
C LYS A 227 -3.03 2.38 25.76
N TYR A 228 -2.85 1.86 24.55
CA TYR A 228 -3.76 2.09 23.43
C TYR A 228 -4.47 0.81 23.00
N SER A 229 -5.80 0.87 22.87
CA SER A 229 -6.61 -0.23 22.36
C SER A 229 -6.70 -0.14 20.84
N ALA A 230 -5.97 -0.99 20.11
CA ALA A 230 -5.95 -1.03 18.65
C ALA A 230 -6.99 -1.99 18.06
N SER A 231 -7.55 -1.62 16.90
CA SER A 231 -8.27 -2.58 16.04
C SER A 231 -7.26 -3.58 15.45
N LEU A 232 -7.72 -4.76 15.03
CA LEU A 232 -6.87 -5.75 14.34
C LEU A 232 -6.37 -5.26 12.97
N LEU A 233 -7.08 -4.33 12.34
CA LEU A 233 -6.71 -3.74 11.05
C LEU A 233 -6.68 -2.21 11.19
N ASN A 234 -5.59 -1.58 10.79
CA ASN A 234 -5.46 -0.12 10.83
C ASN A 234 -4.81 0.44 9.54
N ILE A 235 -4.81 1.76 9.39
CA ILE A 235 -4.22 2.42 8.24
C ILE A 235 -2.69 2.52 8.44
N SER A 236 -1.94 1.93 7.51
CA SER A 236 -0.47 1.98 7.52
C SER A 236 0.06 3.35 7.12
N ALA A 237 1.33 3.60 7.47
CA ALA A 237 2.04 4.86 7.30
C ALA A 237 2.05 5.36 5.84
N MET A 238 1.36 6.48 5.56
CA MET A 238 1.32 7.12 4.24
C MET A 238 1.35 8.65 4.37
N SER A 239 2.40 9.29 3.84
CA SER A 239 2.66 10.70 4.12
C SER A 239 1.74 11.70 3.42
N TYR A 240 1.39 12.77 4.13
CA TYR A 240 0.94 14.00 3.48
C TYR A 240 2.04 14.54 2.55
N GLY A 241 1.64 14.88 1.33
CA GLY A 241 2.53 15.16 0.20
C GLY A 241 2.63 13.98 -0.76
N ALA A 242 2.83 12.74 -0.26
CA ALA A 242 2.65 11.57 -1.12
C ALA A 242 1.16 11.41 -1.47
N LEU A 243 0.29 11.56 -0.48
CA LEU A 243 -1.16 11.66 -0.62
C LEU A 243 -1.62 13.12 -0.59
N SER A 244 -2.77 13.38 -1.22
CA SER A 244 -3.46 14.67 -1.22
C SER A 244 -4.08 14.99 0.14
N GLY A 245 -4.44 16.25 0.38
CA GLY A 245 -5.14 16.66 1.60
C GLY A 245 -6.51 15.98 1.71
N ASN A 246 -7.23 15.87 0.61
CA ASN A 246 -8.51 15.16 0.55
C ASN A 246 -8.37 13.66 0.88
N ALA A 247 -7.30 13.01 0.41
CA ALA A 247 -7.06 11.60 0.71
C ALA A 247 -6.77 11.37 2.20
N ILE A 248 -5.88 12.18 2.79
CA ILE A 248 -5.58 12.12 4.22
C ILE A 248 -6.83 12.40 5.07
N SER A 249 -7.62 13.40 4.68
CA SER A 249 -8.87 13.75 5.36
C SER A 249 -9.89 12.61 5.32
N ALA A 250 -10.07 11.98 4.15
CA ALA A 250 -10.99 10.87 3.99
C ALA A 250 -10.56 9.64 4.80
N LEU A 251 -9.25 9.35 4.83
CA LEU A 251 -8.68 8.28 5.66
C LEU A 251 -8.90 8.55 7.14
N ASN A 252 -8.62 9.76 7.61
CA ASN A 252 -8.80 10.12 9.02
C ASN A 252 -10.28 10.07 9.43
N LEU A 253 -11.19 10.66 8.66
CA LEU A 253 -12.61 10.62 8.96
C LEU A 253 -13.18 9.18 8.90
N GLY A 254 -12.68 8.34 8.00
CA GLY A 254 -13.05 6.92 7.94
C GLY A 254 -12.54 6.13 9.16
N ALA A 255 -11.30 6.41 9.58
CA ALA A 255 -10.71 5.85 10.80
C ALA A 255 -11.47 6.24 12.06
N LYS A 256 -11.91 7.51 12.15
CA LYS A 256 -12.77 7.99 13.23
C LYS A 256 -14.09 7.24 13.27
N ALA A 257 -14.74 7.09 12.12
CA ALA A 257 -16.03 6.42 12.02
C ALA A 257 -15.96 4.93 12.39
N GLY A 258 -14.86 4.24 12.06
CA GLY A 258 -14.69 2.81 12.37
C GLY A 258 -13.89 2.50 13.66
N GLY A 259 -13.44 3.51 14.42
CA GLY A 259 -12.70 3.30 15.66
C GLY A 259 -11.34 2.61 15.50
N PHE A 260 -10.60 2.94 14.45
CA PHE A 260 -9.23 2.46 14.18
C PHE A 260 -8.27 3.63 13.96
N TYR A 261 -6.95 3.41 14.05
CA TYR A 261 -6.01 4.52 13.91
C TYR A 261 -5.62 4.83 12.46
N HIS A 262 -5.17 6.07 12.26
CA HIS A 262 -4.50 6.54 11.04
C HIS A 262 -3.02 6.86 11.30
N ASN A 263 -2.11 6.16 10.65
CA ASN A 263 -0.68 6.47 10.72
C ASN A 263 -0.27 7.56 9.71
N THR A 264 0.42 8.62 10.18
CA THR A 264 0.73 9.83 9.40
C THR A 264 1.70 9.61 8.23
N GLY A 265 2.47 8.52 8.24
CA GLY A 265 3.66 8.44 7.42
C GLY A 265 4.72 9.48 7.78
N GLU A 266 5.77 9.57 6.96
CA GLU A 266 6.94 10.41 7.24
C GLU A 266 6.70 11.90 6.99
N GLY A 267 5.52 12.34 6.56
CA GLY A 267 5.30 13.72 6.08
C GLY A 267 5.19 14.77 7.19
N GLY A 268 5.37 14.40 8.45
CA GLY A 268 4.95 15.18 9.61
C GLY A 268 3.44 15.08 9.88
N ILE A 269 2.97 15.84 10.87
CA ILE A 269 1.55 15.90 11.22
C ILE A 269 0.93 17.10 10.48
N SER A 270 -0.05 16.82 9.62
CA SER A 270 -0.82 17.86 8.94
C SER A 270 -2.19 18.05 9.58
N LYS A 271 -2.82 19.21 9.36
CA LYS A 271 -4.21 19.47 9.80
C LYS A 271 -5.22 18.42 9.35
N TYR A 272 -4.95 17.74 8.22
CA TYR A 272 -5.80 16.70 7.67
C TYR A 272 -5.75 15.39 8.47
N HIS A 273 -4.74 15.19 9.31
CA HIS A 273 -4.67 14.08 10.27
C HIS A 273 -5.40 14.38 11.59
N LEU A 274 -5.76 15.63 11.84
CA LEU A 274 -6.34 16.08 13.12
C LEU A 274 -7.85 16.34 12.97
N LEU A 275 -8.56 15.43 12.31
CA LEU A 275 -10.03 15.49 12.13
C LEU A 275 -10.79 14.61 13.14
N GLY A 276 -10.08 14.12 14.16
CA GLY A 276 -10.63 13.45 15.34
C GLY A 276 -10.54 11.92 15.38
N ALA A 277 -9.84 11.28 14.45
CA ALA A 277 -9.44 9.87 14.65
C ALA A 277 -8.19 9.78 15.52
N ASP A 278 -7.97 8.60 16.09
CA ASP A 278 -6.70 8.27 16.72
C ASP A 278 -5.58 8.19 15.68
N VAL A 279 -4.41 8.74 16.03
CA VAL A 279 -3.28 8.89 15.11
C VAL A 279 -2.03 8.22 15.67
N VAL A 280 -1.33 7.50 14.80
CA VAL A 280 0.04 7.05 15.04
C VAL A 280 0.97 8.02 14.32
N TRP A 281 1.81 8.73 15.07
CA TRP A 281 2.76 9.64 14.46
C TRP A 281 4.02 8.89 14.06
N ASN A 282 4.27 8.84 12.76
CA ASN A 282 5.44 8.16 12.20
C ASN A 282 6.60 9.13 11.99
N VAL A 283 7.61 9.02 12.85
CA VAL A 283 8.83 9.85 12.86
C VAL A 283 9.86 9.23 11.92
N GLY A 284 10.04 9.82 10.74
CA GLY A 284 11.08 9.44 9.78
C GLY A 284 12.41 10.18 9.99
N THR A 285 13.41 9.81 9.21
CA THR A 285 14.79 10.36 9.28
C THR A 285 14.91 11.84 8.95
N GLY A 286 13.94 12.41 8.22
CA GLY A 286 13.84 13.86 7.97
C GLY A 286 13.37 14.65 9.20
N TYR A 287 12.94 13.98 10.27
CA TYR A 287 12.38 14.56 11.51
C TYR A 287 11.26 15.58 11.29
N PHE A 288 10.45 15.40 10.24
CA PHE A 288 9.36 16.31 9.90
C PHE A 288 8.40 16.45 11.08
N ALA A 289 8.08 17.71 11.44
CA ALA A 289 7.36 18.10 12.66
C ALA A 289 8.05 17.83 14.02
N CYS A 290 9.30 17.36 14.08
CA CYS A 290 10.04 17.14 15.34
C CYS A 290 11.53 17.45 15.23
N GLY A 291 11.91 18.36 14.36
CA GLY A 291 13.31 18.64 14.08
C GLY A 291 13.56 20.06 13.66
N LYS A 292 14.79 20.50 13.89
CA LYS A 292 15.30 21.83 13.53
C LYS A 292 16.47 21.69 12.57
N THR A 293 16.63 22.70 11.72
CA THR A 293 17.79 22.79 10.84
C THR A 293 18.93 23.46 11.61
N VAL A 294 20.07 22.78 11.71
CA VAL A 294 21.29 23.31 12.33
C VAL A 294 22.23 23.90 11.28
N ALA A 295 23.31 24.55 11.73
CA ALA A 295 24.38 25.02 10.85
C ALA A 295 24.86 23.87 9.95
N GLY A 296 24.99 24.13 8.65
CA GLY A 296 25.28 23.09 7.63
C GLY A 296 24.05 22.48 6.97
N GLY A 297 22.83 22.92 7.31
CA GLY A 297 21.60 22.52 6.61
C GLY A 297 21.06 21.14 7.00
N GLN A 298 21.73 20.45 7.92
CA GLN A 298 21.25 19.17 8.45
C GLN A 298 20.05 19.39 9.38
N ARG A 299 19.05 18.51 9.28
CA ARG A 299 17.90 18.50 10.19
C ARG A 299 18.12 17.48 11.30
N VAL A 300 18.02 17.92 12.54
CA VAL A 300 18.24 17.09 13.74
C VAL A 300 16.99 17.07 14.61
N PHE A 301 16.85 16.03 15.42
CA PHE A 301 15.73 15.90 16.36
C PHE A 301 15.70 17.06 17.36
N ASP A 302 14.50 17.59 17.61
CA ASP A 302 14.26 18.66 18.56
C ASP A 302 13.21 18.23 19.60
N PRO A 303 13.57 18.11 20.89
CA PRO A 303 12.66 17.64 21.93
C PRO A 303 11.42 18.51 22.13
N ASP A 304 11.55 19.83 22.04
CA ASP A 304 10.44 20.75 22.32
C ASP A 304 9.38 20.67 21.22
N LEU A 305 9.83 20.66 19.97
CA LEU A 305 8.94 20.42 18.82
C LEU A 305 8.30 19.03 18.86
N PHE A 306 9.03 18.02 19.35
CA PHE A 306 8.48 16.69 19.55
C PHE A 306 7.38 16.70 20.61
N ILE A 307 7.62 17.25 21.80
CA ILE A 307 6.63 17.33 22.90
C ILE A 307 5.35 18.03 22.40
N ALA A 308 5.48 19.19 21.74
CA ALA A 308 4.36 19.99 21.25
C ALA A 308 3.41 19.24 20.29
N ASN A 309 3.94 18.22 19.61
CA ASN A 309 3.20 17.39 18.68
C ASN A 309 2.78 16.04 19.30
N ALA A 310 3.67 15.35 20.00
CA ALA A 310 3.43 14.05 20.60
C ALA A 310 2.35 14.09 21.69
N THR A 311 2.23 15.21 22.41
CA THR A 311 1.26 15.38 23.51
C THR A 311 -0.14 15.74 23.04
N LYS A 312 -0.37 16.03 21.75
CA LYS A 312 -1.71 16.28 21.21
C LYS A 312 -2.65 15.11 21.50
N PRO A 313 -3.94 15.37 21.79
CA PRO A 313 -4.87 14.33 22.24
C PRO A 313 -5.16 13.28 21.17
N GLU A 314 -5.10 13.64 19.88
CA GLU A 314 -5.29 12.71 18.75
C GLU A 314 -4.12 11.75 18.58
N ILE A 315 -2.90 12.14 18.97
CA ILE A 315 -1.72 11.29 18.85
C ILE A 315 -1.77 10.25 19.97
N LYS A 316 -1.89 8.97 19.62
CA LYS A 316 -1.98 7.87 20.58
C LYS A 316 -0.73 7.04 20.67
N MET A 317 0.06 6.94 19.60
CA MET A 317 1.31 6.17 19.57
C MET A 317 2.35 6.87 18.70
N ILE A 318 3.62 6.58 18.97
CA ILE A 318 4.77 7.09 18.20
C ILE A 318 5.48 5.92 17.54
N GLU A 319 5.68 6.00 16.22
CA GLU A 319 6.41 4.99 15.45
C GLU A 319 7.70 5.60 14.88
N VAL A 320 8.85 5.15 15.35
CA VAL A 320 10.16 5.53 14.77
C VAL A 320 10.40 4.69 13.52
N LYS A 321 10.49 5.32 12.36
CA LYS A 321 10.63 4.59 11.09
C LYS A 321 12.09 4.40 10.71
N LEU A 322 12.61 3.21 10.95
CA LEU A 322 13.96 2.82 10.54
C LEU A 322 14.03 2.58 9.03
N SER A 323 13.05 1.85 8.49
CA SER A 323 12.99 1.56 7.05
C SER A 323 11.56 1.24 6.59
N GLN A 324 11.35 1.15 5.27
CA GLN A 324 10.09 0.68 4.67
C GLN A 324 10.39 -0.38 3.62
N GLY A 325 9.41 -1.25 3.37
CA GLY A 325 9.56 -2.37 2.44
C GLY A 325 10.00 -2.00 1.03
N ALA A 326 9.39 -0.97 0.46
CA ALA A 326 9.65 -0.57 -0.94
C ALA A 326 11.01 0.07 -1.21
N LYS A 327 11.76 0.42 -0.15
CA LYS A 327 13.10 0.99 -0.24
C LYS A 327 13.81 0.90 1.11
N PRO A 328 14.21 -0.31 1.52
CA PRO A 328 14.99 -0.49 2.74
C PRO A 328 16.30 0.31 2.60
N SER A 329 16.77 0.91 3.69
CA SER A 329 18.02 1.69 3.73
C SER A 329 18.05 2.98 2.89
N HIS A 330 16.89 3.48 2.45
CA HIS A 330 16.77 4.79 1.81
C HIS A 330 15.72 5.66 2.51
N GLY A 331 15.99 6.95 2.65
CA GLY A 331 15.03 7.89 3.22
C GLY A 331 13.82 8.16 2.33
N GLY A 332 12.80 8.81 2.90
CA GLY A 332 11.64 9.34 2.17
C GLY A 332 12.03 10.21 0.97
N ILE A 333 11.25 10.12 -0.11
CA ILE A 333 11.44 10.93 -1.32
C ILE A 333 10.09 11.58 -1.63
N LEU A 334 10.05 12.90 -1.67
CA LEU A 334 8.92 13.64 -2.20
C LEU A 334 9.40 14.55 -3.34
N PRO A 335 8.97 14.31 -4.59
CA PRO A 335 9.35 15.15 -5.72
C PRO A 335 8.94 16.62 -5.52
N ALA A 336 9.77 17.55 -5.97
CA ALA A 336 9.55 19.00 -5.89
C ALA A 336 8.20 19.42 -6.46
N ALA A 337 7.78 18.77 -7.55
CA ALA A 337 6.48 19.00 -8.20
C ALA A 337 5.26 18.74 -7.28
N LYS A 338 5.46 18.04 -6.17
CA LYS A 338 4.43 17.76 -5.15
C LYS A 338 4.61 18.60 -3.90
N ILE A 339 5.56 19.53 -3.85
CA ILE A 339 5.73 20.42 -2.70
C ILE A 339 4.88 21.66 -2.96
N THR A 340 3.83 21.81 -2.14
CA THR A 340 3.03 23.03 -2.04
C THR A 340 3.45 23.80 -0.80
N GLU A 341 3.02 25.05 -0.68
CA GLU A 341 3.26 25.86 0.53
C GLU A 341 2.75 25.17 1.81
N THR A 342 1.59 24.53 1.75
CA THR A 342 1.03 23.77 2.89
C THR A 342 1.89 22.56 3.26
N ILE A 343 2.52 21.91 2.28
CA ILE A 343 3.43 20.78 2.51
C ILE A 343 4.78 21.26 3.03
N ALA A 344 5.30 22.35 2.46
CA ALA A 344 6.53 22.99 2.91
C ALA A 344 6.40 23.38 4.39
N HIS A 345 5.30 24.04 4.78
CA HIS A 345 5.02 24.37 6.16
C HIS A 345 4.90 23.13 7.06
N ALA A 346 4.13 22.10 6.65
CA ALA A 346 3.99 20.86 7.43
C ALA A 346 5.33 20.13 7.66
N ARG A 347 6.28 20.31 6.74
CA ARG A 347 7.62 19.72 6.78
C ARG A 347 8.68 20.67 7.35
N GLY A 348 8.35 21.93 7.65
CA GLY A 348 9.33 22.94 8.05
C GLY A 348 10.40 23.18 6.99
N LEU A 349 10.01 23.17 5.71
CA LEU A 349 10.87 23.56 4.60
C LEU A 349 10.88 25.09 4.46
N GLY A 350 11.99 25.64 3.95
CA GLY A 350 12.12 27.07 3.68
C GLY A 350 11.22 27.59 2.54
N PRO A 351 11.30 28.90 2.23
CA PRO A 351 10.56 29.49 1.12
C PRO A 351 10.97 28.89 -0.23
N PRO A 352 10.12 28.99 -1.27
CA PRO A 352 10.43 28.48 -2.62
C PRO A 352 11.59 29.25 -3.29
N PRO A 353 12.22 28.68 -4.34
CA PRO A 353 11.89 27.43 -5.02
C PRO A 353 12.30 26.17 -4.24
N TRP A 354 11.44 25.15 -4.27
CA TRP A 354 11.71 23.87 -3.59
C TRP A 354 12.38 22.87 -4.54
N THR A 355 13.28 22.07 -3.98
CA THR A 355 13.90 20.91 -4.64
C THR A 355 13.26 19.62 -4.15
N ASP A 356 13.65 18.49 -4.73
CA ASP A 356 13.21 17.18 -4.26
C ASP A 356 13.55 17.01 -2.78
N CYS A 357 12.54 16.69 -1.99
CA CYS A 357 12.68 16.50 -0.56
C CYS A 357 13.12 15.07 -0.29
N ILE A 358 14.44 14.88 -0.22
CA ILE A 358 15.11 13.60 0.04
C ILE A 358 15.53 13.56 1.50
N SER A 359 15.01 12.58 2.25
CA SER A 359 15.41 12.38 3.64
C SER A 359 16.69 11.56 3.73
N PRO A 360 17.52 11.73 4.78
CA PRO A 360 18.68 10.88 5.01
C PRO A 360 18.30 9.40 5.12
N PRO A 361 19.22 8.45 4.84
CA PRO A 361 18.94 7.02 4.95
C PRO A 361 18.87 6.52 6.39
N ARG A 362 19.47 7.24 7.35
CA ARG A 362 19.51 6.88 8.77
C ARG A 362 19.10 8.04 9.68
N HIS A 363 18.62 7.69 10.88
CA HIS A 363 18.39 8.66 11.93
C HIS A 363 19.73 9.20 12.45
N SER A 364 19.83 10.52 12.64
CA SER A 364 20.99 11.13 13.30
C SER A 364 20.97 11.04 14.84
N ALA A 365 19.85 10.62 15.45
CA ALA A 365 19.66 10.63 16.90
C ALA A 365 20.30 9.42 17.61
N PHE A 366 20.62 8.36 16.85
CA PHE A 366 21.25 7.15 17.35
C PHE A 366 22.02 6.47 16.22
N GLN A 367 23.04 5.69 16.57
CA GLN A 367 23.85 4.94 15.60
C GLN A 367 23.94 3.44 15.91
N THR A 368 23.40 3.02 17.07
CA THR A 368 23.60 1.68 17.62
C THR A 368 22.27 1.09 18.09
N PRO A 369 22.15 -0.25 18.20
CA PRO A 369 20.97 -0.90 18.78
C PRO A 369 20.59 -0.38 20.18
N SER A 370 21.55 -0.24 21.10
CA SER A 370 21.30 0.35 22.44
C SER A 370 20.89 1.82 22.36
N GLY A 371 21.46 2.57 21.41
CA GLY A 371 21.08 3.95 21.14
C GLY A 371 19.62 4.06 20.70
N LEU A 372 19.15 3.16 19.85
CA LEU A 372 17.72 3.08 19.48
C LEU A 372 16.85 2.78 20.70
N MET A 373 17.22 1.82 21.56
CA MET A 373 16.44 1.51 22.76
C MET A 373 16.34 2.71 23.70
N ARG A 374 17.48 3.38 23.98
CA ARG A 374 17.51 4.62 24.77
C ARG A 374 16.68 5.74 24.13
N PHE A 375 16.71 5.85 22.79
CA PHE A 375 15.90 6.83 22.08
C PHE A 375 14.40 6.52 22.20
N VAL A 376 13.98 5.27 22.08
CA VAL A 376 12.58 4.83 22.30
C VAL A 376 12.11 5.16 23.72
N ALA A 377 12.91 4.86 24.75
CA ALA A 377 12.59 5.22 26.13
C ALA A 377 12.44 6.74 26.30
N ARG A 378 13.39 7.52 25.76
CA ARG A 378 13.31 8.98 25.78
C ARG A 378 12.05 9.51 25.10
N LEU A 379 11.69 8.99 23.93
CA LEU A 379 10.47 9.41 23.24
C LEU A 379 9.21 9.07 24.04
N ARG A 380 9.20 7.96 24.78
CA ARG A 380 8.08 7.56 25.65
C ARG A 380 7.87 8.59 26.76
N GLU A 381 8.94 9.03 27.41
CA GLU A 381 8.90 10.10 28.40
C GLU A 381 8.39 11.41 27.79
N LEU A 382 8.98 11.84 26.68
CA LEU A 382 8.61 13.09 26.00
C LEU A 382 7.18 13.08 25.43
N ALA A 383 6.63 11.90 25.11
CA ALA A 383 5.25 11.74 24.64
C ALA A 383 4.23 11.69 25.78
N GLY A 384 4.65 11.83 27.05
CA GLY A 384 3.79 11.77 28.22
C GLY A 384 3.35 10.35 28.59
N GLY A 385 4.18 9.34 28.28
CA GLY A 385 3.90 7.94 28.61
C GLY A 385 3.00 7.19 27.61
N LYS A 386 2.92 7.67 26.36
CA LYS A 386 2.26 6.98 25.25
C LYS A 386 3.15 5.87 24.67
N PRO A 387 2.59 4.79 24.08
CA PRO A 387 3.37 3.72 23.47
C PRO A 387 4.31 4.23 22.38
N VAL A 388 5.55 3.76 22.41
CA VAL A 388 6.57 4.05 21.40
C VAL A 388 7.14 2.75 20.85
N GLY A 389 7.09 2.63 19.54
CA GLY A 389 7.62 1.50 18.80
C GLY A 389 8.47 1.95 17.62
N PHE A 390 8.95 0.99 16.84
CA PHE A 390 9.66 1.27 15.61
C PHE A 390 9.19 0.39 14.45
N LYS A 391 9.41 0.88 13.24
CA LYS A 391 9.07 0.20 11.99
C LYS A 391 10.32 -0.13 11.20
N LEU A 392 10.39 -1.38 10.71
CA LEU A 392 11.46 -1.84 9.83
C LEU A 392 10.95 -2.81 8.76
N CYS A 393 11.58 -2.75 7.60
CA CYS A 393 11.67 -3.90 6.71
C CYS A 393 12.87 -4.75 7.14
N VAL A 394 12.63 -6.04 7.37
CA VAL A 394 13.68 -6.95 7.85
C VAL A 394 14.67 -7.20 6.71
N GLY A 395 15.95 -6.96 7.00
CA GLY A 395 17.08 -7.20 6.10
C GLY A 395 17.95 -8.32 6.66
N GLN A 396 19.05 -7.97 7.33
CA GLN A 396 19.99 -8.94 7.88
C GLN A 396 19.49 -9.52 9.22
N PRO A 397 19.41 -10.86 9.38
CA PRO A 397 18.97 -11.48 10.63
C PRO A 397 19.84 -11.15 11.85
N SER A 398 21.16 -11.00 11.66
CA SER A 398 22.10 -10.64 12.73
C SER A 398 21.86 -9.24 13.28
N GLU A 399 21.47 -8.26 12.46
CA GLU A 399 21.08 -6.93 12.94
C GLU A 399 19.81 -6.98 13.80
N LEU A 400 18.86 -7.85 13.43
CA LEU A 400 17.65 -8.07 14.21
C LEU A 400 17.96 -8.76 15.55
N ALA A 401 18.89 -9.72 15.55
CA ALA A 401 19.41 -10.31 16.78
C ALA A 401 20.15 -9.27 17.65
N ALA A 402 20.92 -8.36 17.05
CA ALA A 402 21.60 -7.27 17.75
C ALA A 402 20.61 -6.30 18.45
N LEU A 403 19.42 -6.09 17.86
CA LEU A 403 18.32 -5.37 18.52
C LEU A 403 17.78 -6.15 19.73
N CYS A 404 17.65 -7.47 19.63
CA CYS A 404 17.21 -8.31 20.75
C CYS A 404 18.23 -8.28 21.90
N HIS A 405 19.53 -8.40 21.61
CA HIS A 405 20.59 -8.22 22.62
C HIS A 405 20.52 -6.84 23.27
N ALA A 406 20.31 -5.78 22.49
CA ALA A 406 20.13 -4.44 23.06
C ALA A 406 18.95 -4.34 24.03
N MET A 407 17.84 -5.02 23.74
CA MET A 407 16.67 -5.05 24.64
C MET A 407 16.98 -5.79 25.94
N LEU A 408 17.75 -6.89 25.86
CA LEU A 408 18.19 -7.65 27.03
C LEU A 408 19.17 -6.83 27.89
N ASP A 409 20.21 -6.28 27.26
CA ASP A 409 21.30 -5.57 27.94
C ASP A 409 20.83 -4.26 28.58
N THR A 410 19.94 -3.51 27.89
CA THR A 410 19.42 -2.24 28.42
C THR A 410 18.20 -2.41 29.33
N GLY A 411 17.51 -3.55 29.28
CA GLY A 411 16.21 -3.75 29.90
C GLY A 411 15.07 -2.91 29.30
N ILE A 412 15.33 -2.18 28.21
CA ILE A 412 14.36 -1.33 27.52
C ILE A 412 13.81 -2.09 26.32
N THR A 413 12.49 -2.15 26.21
CA THR A 413 11.80 -2.74 25.06
C THR A 413 10.94 -1.68 24.36
N PRO A 414 10.78 -1.75 23.02
CA PRO A 414 9.74 -1.01 22.33
C PRO A 414 8.36 -1.57 22.67
N ASP A 415 7.35 -0.72 22.71
CA ASP A 415 5.97 -1.15 22.98
C ASP A 415 5.36 -1.95 21.82
N PHE A 416 5.84 -1.67 20.61
CA PHE A 416 5.52 -2.42 19.42
C PHE A 416 6.66 -2.39 18.40
N ILE A 417 6.71 -3.40 17.53
CA ILE A 417 7.58 -3.43 16.36
C ILE A 417 6.71 -3.67 15.12
N THR A 418 6.79 -2.76 14.15
CA THR A 418 6.09 -2.90 12.87
C THR A 418 7.02 -3.52 11.82
N VAL A 419 6.71 -4.75 11.38
CA VAL A 419 7.36 -5.42 10.25
C VAL A 419 6.71 -5.00 8.95
N ASP A 420 7.45 -4.33 8.08
CA ASP A 420 7.03 -3.93 6.73
C ASP A 420 7.64 -4.86 5.69
N GLY A 421 6.82 -5.64 4.99
CA GLY A 421 7.34 -6.56 3.98
C GLY A 421 7.95 -5.83 2.79
N GLY A 422 9.02 -6.40 2.21
CA GLY A 422 9.69 -5.90 1.01
C GLY A 422 8.73 -5.62 -0.15
N GLU A 423 7.61 -6.34 -0.22
CA GLU A 423 6.55 -6.10 -1.20
C GLU A 423 5.71 -4.84 -0.96
N GLY A 424 6.07 -4.00 0.03
CA GLY A 424 5.41 -2.77 0.44
C GLY A 424 5.23 -1.75 -0.70
N GLY A 425 4.30 -0.81 -0.52
CA GLY A 425 4.05 0.25 -1.49
C GLY A 425 4.95 1.47 -1.28
N THR A 426 5.12 2.29 -2.31
CA THR A 426 5.75 3.61 -2.20
C THR A 426 5.13 4.61 -3.17
N GLY A 427 5.17 5.90 -2.80
CA GLY A 427 4.86 6.99 -3.70
C GLY A 427 5.98 7.26 -4.70
N ALA A 428 7.24 7.03 -4.30
CA ALA A 428 8.46 7.19 -5.10
C ALA A 428 9.62 6.39 -4.49
N ALA A 429 10.23 5.51 -5.27
CA ALA A 429 11.50 4.85 -4.96
C ALA A 429 12.19 4.40 -6.27
N PRO A 430 13.51 4.16 -6.25
CA PRO A 430 14.19 3.46 -7.34
C PRO A 430 13.61 2.05 -7.55
N SER A 431 13.63 1.52 -8.77
CA SER A 431 13.06 0.20 -9.09
C SER A 431 13.84 -0.94 -8.44
N GLU A 432 15.18 -0.89 -8.45
CA GLU A 432 16.03 -1.91 -7.84
C GLU A 432 15.75 -2.08 -6.34
N PHE A 433 15.46 -0.98 -5.66
CA PHE A 433 15.07 -0.99 -4.26
C PHE A 433 13.69 -1.62 -4.01
N GLN A 434 12.76 -1.51 -4.96
CA GLN A 434 11.42 -2.07 -4.84
C GLN A 434 11.42 -3.58 -5.12
N ASP A 435 12.25 -4.02 -6.07
CA ASP A 435 12.18 -5.37 -6.62
C ASP A 435 13.20 -6.32 -5.97
N SER A 436 14.25 -5.81 -5.32
CA SER A 436 15.40 -6.63 -4.91
C SER A 436 15.85 -6.47 -3.46
N LEU A 437 15.25 -5.57 -2.68
CA LEU A 437 15.66 -5.31 -1.29
C LEU A 437 14.53 -5.59 -0.30
N GLY A 438 14.90 -6.24 0.82
CA GLY A 438 14.02 -6.49 1.96
C GLY A 438 13.32 -7.85 1.93
N MET A 439 13.16 -8.46 3.10
CA MET A 439 12.43 -9.72 3.22
C MET A 439 10.92 -9.52 3.00
N PRO A 440 10.24 -10.48 2.35
CA PRO A 440 8.78 -10.50 2.29
C PRO A 440 8.16 -10.46 3.69
N ALA A 441 6.95 -9.88 3.82
CA ALA A 441 6.33 -9.65 5.13
C ALA A 441 6.23 -10.91 6.00
N ARG A 442 5.90 -12.05 5.39
CA ARG A 442 5.70 -13.32 6.11
C ARG A 442 7.01 -13.84 6.68
N ASP A 443 8.10 -13.71 5.94
CA ASP A 443 9.42 -14.19 6.32
C ASP A 443 10.01 -13.31 7.42
N GLY A 444 9.97 -11.99 7.24
CA GLY A 444 10.40 -11.02 8.25
C GLY A 444 9.59 -11.12 9.55
N LEU A 445 8.27 -11.34 9.45
CA LEU A 445 7.39 -11.53 10.60
C LEU A 445 7.77 -12.77 11.39
N ARG A 446 7.94 -13.91 10.70
CA ARG A 446 8.32 -15.18 11.33
C ARG A 446 9.68 -15.08 12.01
N LEU A 447 10.68 -14.48 11.34
CA LEU A 447 12.00 -14.29 11.91
C LEU A 447 11.97 -13.44 13.19
N LEU A 448 11.31 -12.28 13.16
CA LEU A 448 11.18 -11.42 14.34
C LEU A 448 10.46 -12.15 15.48
N ASN A 449 9.33 -12.78 15.18
CA ASN A 449 8.54 -13.51 16.18
C ASN A 449 9.37 -14.63 16.83
N SER A 450 10.08 -15.41 16.03
CA SER A 450 10.95 -16.49 16.51
C SER A 450 12.09 -15.98 17.40
N LEU A 451 12.78 -14.89 16.99
CA LEU A 451 13.84 -14.30 17.81
C LEU A 451 13.31 -13.80 19.16
N LEU A 452 12.18 -13.07 19.15
CA LEU A 452 11.55 -12.57 20.38
C LEU A 452 11.08 -13.70 21.30
N ILE A 453 10.59 -14.82 20.77
CA ILE A 453 10.25 -16.01 21.56
C ILE A 453 11.54 -16.62 22.13
N GLY A 454 12.54 -16.86 21.29
CA GLY A 454 13.80 -17.49 21.67
C GLY A 454 14.57 -16.73 22.75
N CYS A 455 14.38 -15.41 22.88
CA CYS A 455 15.00 -14.59 23.91
C CYS A 455 14.04 -14.10 25.02
N ASN A 456 12.84 -14.69 25.14
CA ASN A 456 11.84 -14.34 26.17
C ASN A 456 11.39 -12.87 26.17
N LEU A 457 11.35 -12.24 25.00
CA LEU A 457 10.87 -10.86 24.81
C LEU A 457 9.49 -10.78 24.12
N ARG A 458 8.96 -11.88 23.60
CA ARG A 458 7.70 -11.87 22.81
C ARG A 458 6.50 -11.28 23.55
N ASP A 459 6.39 -11.54 24.85
CA ASP A 459 5.26 -11.06 25.67
C ASP A 459 5.38 -9.56 26.01
N LYS A 460 6.56 -8.95 25.80
CA LYS A 460 6.81 -7.54 26.08
C LYS A 460 6.55 -6.63 24.87
N VAL A 461 6.47 -7.21 23.67
CA VAL A 461 6.44 -6.45 22.41
C VAL A 461 5.23 -6.87 21.58
N THR A 462 4.39 -5.90 21.21
CA THR A 462 3.34 -6.12 20.20
C THR A 462 3.96 -6.14 18.80
N ILE A 463 3.70 -7.16 17.99
CA ILE A 463 4.15 -7.21 16.60
C ILE A 463 3.04 -6.72 15.69
N ILE A 464 3.29 -5.62 14.98
CA ILE A 464 2.42 -5.12 13.92
C ILE A 464 3.00 -5.57 12.58
N VAL A 465 2.18 -6.00 11.63
CA VAL A 465 2.66 -6.34 10.28
C VAL A 465 1.98 -5.52 9.19
N ALA A 466 2.76 -5.06 8.23
CA ALA A 466 2.28 -4.42 7.01
C ALA A 466 2.80 -5.19 5.79
N GLY A 467 1.90 -5.92 5.11
CA GLY A 467 2.28 -6.78 4.00
C GLY A 467 1.09 -7.38 3.27
N LYS A 468 0.64 -6.73 2.19
CA LYS A 468 -0.49 -7.17 1.34
C LYS A 468 -1.73 -7.68 2.11
N VAL A 469 -2.07 -7.09 3.27
CA VAL A 469 -3.30 -7.41 4.01
C VAL A 469 -4.48 -6.69 3.34
N TYR A 470 -5.39 -7.47 2.77
CA TYR A 470 -6.49 -6.96 1.94
C TYR A 470 -7.87 -7.56 2.22
N SER A 471 -7.93 -8.77 2.75
CA SER A 471 -9.15 -9.52 3.07
C SER A 471 -9.11 -10.12 4.48
N GLY A 472 -10.24 -10.64 4.95
CA GLY A 472 -10.33 -11.31 6.26
C GLY A 472 -9.35 -12.47 6.37
N PHE A 473 -9.29 -13.33 5.33
CA PHE A 473 -8.32 -14.44 5.29
C PHE A 473 -6.86 -13.96 5.34
N SER A 474 -6.52 -12.87 4.64
CA SER A 474 -5.15 -12.35 4.69
C SER A 474 -4.77 -11.78 6.06
N LEU A 475 -5.75 -11.29 6.83
CA LEU A 475 -5.56 -10.83 8.20
C LEU A 475 -5.33 -12.03 9.12
N VAL A 476 -6.23 -13.02 9.09
CA VAL A 476 -6.09 -14.28 9.85
C VAL A 476 -4.75 -14.97 9.56
N ARG A 477 -4.31 -14.94 8.31
CA ARG A 477 -2.99 -15.44 7.90
C ARG A 477 -1.84 -14.81 8.65
N MET A 478 -1.88 -13.49 8.80
CA MET A 478 -0.82 -12.76 9.49
C MET A 478 -0.85 -13.02 10.99
N LEU A 479 -2.05 -13.15 11.59
CA LEU A 479 -2.20 -13.55 12.98
C LEU A 479 -1.56 -14.93 13.24
N ALA A 480 -1.86 -15.91 12.37
CA ALA A 480 -1.27 -17.25 12.46
C ALA A 480 0.27 -17.26 12.30
N HIS A 481 0.86 -16.27 11.63
CA HIS A 481 2.31 -16.11 11.55
C HIS A 481 2.94 -15.40 12.77
N GLY A 482 2.12 -14.91 13.70
CA GLY A 482 2.56 -14.30 14.96
C GLY A 482 2.39 -12.78 15.06
N ALA A 483 1.69 -12.16 14.11
CA ALA A 483 1.32 -10.74 14.24
C ALA A 483 0.18 -10.58 15.25
N ASP A 484 0.23 -9.51 16.04
CA ASP A 484 -0.86 -9.12 16.94
C ASP A 484 -1.84 -8.17 16.23
N VAL A 485 -1.32 -7.28 15.38
CA VAL A 485 -2.10 -6.29 14.64
C VAL A 485 -1.63 -6.19 13.19
N CYS A 486 -2.55 -5.91 12.27
CA CYS A 486 -2.25 -5.69 10.86
C CYS A 486 -2.42 -4.22 10.45
N ASN A 487 -1.52 -3.77 9.58
CA ASN A 487 -1.54 -2.46 8.95
C ASN A 487 -1.74 -2.59 7.43
N SER A 488 -2.62 -1.78 6.86
CA SER A 488 -2.85 -1.76 5.40
C SER A 488 -2.76 -0.36 4.82
N ALA A 489 -1.88 -0.19 3.82
CA ALA A 489 -1.76 1.05 3.03
C ALA A 489 -2.53 0.91 1.70
N ARG A 490 -2.07 0.00 0.82
CA ARG A 490 -2.61 -0.13 -0.54
C ARG A 490 -4.11 -0.47 -0.55
N SER A 491 -4.58 -1.33 0.34
CA SER A 491 -6.00 -1.68 0.40
C SER A 491 -6.86 -0.48 0.84
N MET A 492 -6.36 0.34 1.77
CA MET A 492 -7.01 1.61 2.13
C MET A 492 -7.02 2.60 0.96
N MET A 493 -5.95 2.66 0.15
CA MET A 493 -5.96 3.45 -1.09
C MET A 493 -6.97 2.93 -2.12
N PHE A 494 -7.13 1.61 -2.25
CA PHE A 494 -8.18 1.02 -3.10
C PHE A 494 -9.58 1.33 -2.57
N ALA A 495 -9.79 1.32 -1.26
CA ALA A 495 -11.03 1.75 -0.62
C ALA A 495 -11.36 3.23 -0.95
N LEU A 496 -10.37 4.13 -0.94
CA LEU A 496 -10.54 5.51 -1.43
C LEU A 496 -10.93 5.56 -2.92
N GLY A 497 -10.42 4.63 -3.73
CA GLY A 497 -10.71 4.53 -5.17
C GLY A 497 -9.49 4.51 -6.08
N CYS A 498 -8.30 4.21 -5.55
CA CYS A 498 -7.11 3.97 -6.37
C CYS A 498 -7.43 2.92 -7.43
N ILE A 499 -6.97 3.13 -8.66
CA ILE A 499 -7.17 2.22 -9.80
C ILE A 499 -5.90 1.46 -10.18
N GLN A 500 -4.83 1.59 -9.38
CA GLN A 500 -3.49 1.09 -9.70
C GLN A 500 -2.92 1.72 -10.99
N ALA A 501 -3.03 3.05 -11.12
CA ALA A 501 -2.51 3.77 -12.28
C ALA A 501 -0.97 3.84 -12.34
N LEU A 502 -0.28 3.55 -11.23
CA LEU A 502 1.19 3.56 -11.10
C LEU A 502 1.83 4.91 -11.52
N LYS A 503 1.18 6.02 -11.16
CA LYS A 503 1.60 7.41 -11.44
C LYS A 503 1.73 8.26 -10.16
N CYS A 504 2.03 7.61 -9.04
CA CYS A 504 1.99 8.24 -7.72
C CYS A 504 3.06 9.33 -7.53
N ASN A 505 4.22 9.16 -8.16
CA ASN A 505 5.34 10.10 -8.17
C ASN A 505 5.11 11.28 -9.13
N ALA A 506 4.42 11.05 -10.25
CA ALA A 506 4.26 12.00 -11.35
C ALA A 506 3.34 13.20 -11.05
N ASN A 507 2.71 13.23 -9.88
CA ASN A 507 1.72 14.24 -9.50
C ASN A 507 0.45 14.28 -10.38
N THR A 508 0.23 13.29 -11.24
CA THR A 508 -0.90 13.23 -12.20
C THR A 508 -1.91 12.13 -11.86
N CYS A 509 -2.03 11.77 -10.58
CA CYS A 509 -2.95 10.72 -10.15
C CYS A 509 -4.40 11.00 -10.58
N PRO A 510 -5.00 10.18 -11.46
CA PRO A 510 -6.31 10.48 -12.04
C PRO A 510 -7.45 10.40 -11.02
N THR A 511 -7.19 9.76 -9.88
CA THR A 511 -8.16 9.55 -8.81
C THR A 511 -8.04 10.60 -7.70
N GLY A 512 -7.15 11.59 -7.81
CA GLY A 512 -6.99 12.62 -6.80
C GLY A 512 -6.32 12.17 -5.49
N ILE A 513 -5.86 10.91 -5.41
CA ILE A 513 -5.29 10.33 -4.18
C ILE A 513 -3.83 10.76 -3.97
N THR A 514 -2.98 10.63 -5.00
CA THR A 514 -1.53 10.84 -4.90
C THR A 514 -1.05 12.03 -5.75
N THR A 515 -1.78 13.14 -5.67
CA THR A 515 -1.52 14.38 -6.39
C THR A 515 -1.72 15.59 -5.47
N GLN A 516 -1.05 16.69 -5.78
CA GLN A 516 -1.24 18.01 -5.18
C GLN A 516 -1.83 18.99 -6.20
N ARG A 517 -2.26 18.51 -7.38
CA ARG A 517 -2.94 19.34 -8.36
C ARG A 517 -4.41 19.49 -7.97
N ALA A 518 -4.82 20.74 -7.75
CA ALA A 518 -6.17 21.07 -7.29
C ALA A 518 -7.28 20.55 -8.24
N ASP A 519 -7.03 20.53 -9.55
CA ASP A 519 -7.99 20.04 -10.54
C ASP A 519 -8.29 18.54 -10.35
N LEU A 520 -7.28 17.72 -10.04
CA LEU A 520 -7.43 16.28 -9.82
C LEU A 520 -7.87 15.94 -8.40
N GLU A 521 -7.36 16.67 -7.40
CA GLU A 521 -7.71 16.47 -5.98
C GLU A 521 -9.20 16.75 -5.72
N SER A 522 -9.78 17.76 -6.38
CA SER A 522 -11.19 18.13 -6.24
C SER A 522 -12.19 17.04 -6.66
N GLY A 523 -11.74 16.06 -7.47
CA GLY A 523 -12.52 14.89 -7.82
C GLY A 523 -12.68 13.89 -6.67
N LEU A 524 -11.78 13.91 -5.69
CA LEU A 524 -11.81 13.00 -4.54
C LEU A 524 -12.70 13.60 -3.44
N ASP A 525 -13.99 13.26 -3.47
CA ASP A 525 -14.95 13.71 -2.46
C ASP A 525 -14.67 13.07 -1.08
N VAL A 526 -14.27 13.90 -0.11
CA VAL A 526 -13.83 13.47 1.22
C VAL A 526 -14.90 12.66 1.95
N HIS A 527 -16.13 13.17 1.99
CA HIS A 527 -17.23 12.55 2.73
C HIS A 527 -17.60 11.16 2.18
N THR A 528 -17.75 11.05 0.86
CA THR A 528 -18.07 9.75 0.24
C THR A 528 -16.91 8.76 0.42
N LYS A 529 -15.66 9.24 0.36
CA LYS A 529 -14.50 8.36 0.51
C LYS A 529 -14.25 7.93 1.96
N SER A 530 -14.57 8.74 2.96
CA SER A 530 -14.45 8.34 4.36
C SER A 530 -15.38 7.20 4.71
N ILE A 531 -16.64 7.24 4.23
CA ILE A 531 -17.59 6.13 4.36
C ILE A 531 -17.02 4.85 3.76
N ARG A 532 -16.42 4.95 2.55
CA ARG A 532 -15.83 3.79 1.88
C ARG A 532 -14.66 3.17 2.65
N VAL A 533 -13.86 3.97 3.34
CA VAL A 533 -12.76 3.51 4.18
C VAL A 533 -13.29 2.79 5.42
N ALA A 534 -14.28 3.36 6.10
CA ALA A 534 -14.93 2.74 7.26
C ALA A 534 -15.58 1.39 6.89
N ASN A 535 -16.38 1.37 5.82
CA ASN A 535 -17.03 0.16 5.31
C ASN A 535 -16.04 -0.96 4.96
N TYR A 536 -14.92 -0.62 4.30
CA TYR A 536 -13.91 -1.60 3.95
C TYR A 536 -13.28 -2.23 5.20
N HIS A 537 -12.98 -1.40 6.19
CA HIS A 537 -12.42 -1.85 7.46
C HIS A 537 -13.40 -2.79 8.19
N GLU A 538 -14.63 -2.33 8.43
CA GLU A 538 -15.67 -3.08 9.13
C GLU A 538 -15.93 -4.44 8.48
N ALA A 539 -16.19 -4.46 7.16
CA ALA A 539 -16.44 -5.70 6.42
C ALA A 539 -15.22 -6.64 6.41
N THR A 540 -14.00 -6.11 6.50
CA THR A 540 -12.78 -6.91 6.54
C THR A 540 -12.54 -7.51 7.92
N ILE A 541 -12.79 -6.75 8.99
CA ILE A 541 -12.77 -7.26 10.36
C ILE A 541 -13.85 -8.31 10.55
N HIS A 542 -15.10 -8.03 10.18
CA HIS A 542 -16.20 -8.99 10.26
C HIS A 542 -15.85 -10.30 9.57
N SER A 543 -15.40 -10.22 8.31
CA SER A 543 -14.96 -11.39 7.55
C SER A 543 -13.78 -12.13 8.19
N ALA A 544 -12.89 -11.44 8.92
CA ALA A 544 -11.83 -12.11 9.66
C ALA A 544 -12.38 -12.84 10.89
N LEU A 545 -13.26 -12.21 11.67
CA LEU A 545 -13.86 -12.79 12.86
C LEU A 545 -14.76 -13.98 12.52
N GLU A 546 -15.50 -13.94 11.41
CA GLU A 546 -16.23 -15.09 10.87
C GLU A 546 -15.30 -16.26 10.55
N ILE A 547 -14.13 -16.00 9.95
CA ILE A 547 -13.14 -17.05 9.68
C ILE A 547 -12.56 -17.61 10.99
N VAL A 548 -12.24 -16.75 11.96
CA VAL A 548 -11.78 -17.16 13.30
C VAL A 548 -12.79 -18.09 13.97
N ALA A 549 -14.05 -17.68 14.00
CA ALA A 549 -15.16 -18.46 14.53
C ALA A 549 -15.34 -19.81 13.79
N ALA A 550 -15.25 -19.78 12.45
CA ALA A 550 -15.34 -20.97 11.60
C ALA A 550 -14.18 -21.96 11.84
N MET A 551 -12.99 -21.49 12.23
CA MET A 551 -11.88 -22.35 12.66
C MET A 551 -12.09 -22.95 14.05
N GLY A 552 -13.15 -22.57 14.78
CA GLY A 552 -13.39 -23.01 16.16
C GLY A 552 -12.68 -22.16 17.23
N CYS A 553 -11.98 -21.10 16.82
CA CYS A 553 -11.35 -20.15 17.75
C CYS A 553 -12.38 -19.16 18.28
N ARG A 554 -12.41 -18.93 19.59
CA ARG A 554 -13.31 -17.95 20.21
C ARG A 554 -12.81 -16.53 20.07
N THR A 555 -11.48 -16.37 20.03
CA THR A 555 -10.83 -15.07 19.90
C THR A 555 -9.71 -15.13 18.86
N PRO A 556 -9.36 -14.00 18.23
CA PRO A 556 -8.23 -13.92 17.29
C PRO A 556 -6.88 -14.35 17.90
N ARG A 557 -6.73 -14.29 19.24
CA ARG A 557 -5.50 -14.69 19.95
C ARG A 557 -5.28 -16.20 19.95
N GLU A 558 -6.33 -16.99 19.74
CA GLU A 558 -6.25 -18.45 19.63
C GLU A 558 -5.78 -18.92 18.25
N VAL A 559 -5.73 -18.02 17.26
CA VAL A 559 -5.27 -18.34 15.91
C VAL A 559 -3.79 -18.71 15.95
N SER A 560 -3.52 -20.01 15.84
CA SER A 560 -2.19 -20.57 15.74
C SER A 560 -1.82 -20.96 14.29
N PRO A 561 -0.52 -21.19 13.99
CA PRO A 561 -0.07 -21.75 12.71
C PRO A 561 -0.70 -23.10 12.33
N GLU A 562 -1.25 -23.85 13.28
CA GLU A 562 -1.86 -25.17 13.02
C GLU A 562 -3.18 -25.05 12.25
N HIS A 563 -3.85 -23.90 12.33
CA HIS A 563 -5.14 -23.68 11.67
C HIS A 563 -5.03 -23.41 10.17
N LEU A 564 -3.84 -23.12 9.64
CA LEU A 564 -3.63 -22.73 8.25
C LEU A 564 -2.77 -23.74 7.52
N TYR A 565 -3.16 -24.03 6.29
CA TYR A 565 -2.52 -25.02 5.44
C TYR A 565 -2.09 -24.40 4.12
N ARG A 566 -1.03 -24.96 3.54
CA ARG A 566 -0.49 -24.58 2.25
C ARG A 566 -0.19 -25.81 1.39
N ARG A 567 -0.48 -25.71 0.09
CA ARG A 567 0.02 -26.65 -0.91
C ARG A 567 1.52 -26.47 -1.09
N SER A 568 2.29 -27.50 -0.76
CA SER A 568 3.74 -27.55 -0.96
C SER A 568 4.07 -27.75 -2.43
N ALA A 569 5.20 -27.20 -2.87
CA ALA A 569 5.75 -27.49 -4.20
C ALA A 569 6.52 -28.81 -4.22
N LEU A 570 7.00 -29.24 -3.06
CA LEU A 570 7.76 -30.49 -2.90
C LEU A 570 6.76 -31.65 -3.06
N ASN A 571 7.02 -32.50 -4.06
CA ASN A 571 6.27 -33.73 -4.39
C ASN A 571 4.89 -33.57 -5.05
N GLY A 572 4.51 -32.37 -5.52
CA GLY A 572 3.34 -32.15 -6.39
C GLY A 572 1.95 -32.33 -5.73
N TYR A 573 1.87 -32.96 -4.56
CA TYR A 573 0.63 -33.21 -3.80
C TYR A 573 0.76 -32.89 -2.30
N GLY A 574 1.93 -32.45 -1.84
CA GLY A 574 2.21 -32.17 -0.43
C GLY A 574 1.29 -31.10 0.17
N VAL A 575 0.83 -31.35 1.39
CA VAL A 575 0.06 -30.41 2.20
C VAL A 575 0.79 -30.25 3.52
N GLU A 576 1.10 -29.01 3.87
CA GLU A 576 1.81 -28.66 5.10
C GLU A 576 0.95 -27.64 5.87
N THR A 577 0.86 -27.79 7.19
CA THR A 577 0.37 -26.71 8.04
C THR A 577 1.39 -25.57 8.07
N TYR A 578 0.98 -24.39 8.48
CA TYR A 578 1.95 -23.33 8.77
C TYR A 578 2.83 -23.69 9.98
N ALA A 579 2.38 -24.60 10.85
CA ALA A 579 3.21 -25.16 11.91
C ALA A 579 4.33 -26.03 11.32
N ASP A 580 4.05 -26.91 10.36
CA ASP A 580 5.05 -27.74 9.67
C ASP A 580 6.05 -26.84 8.92
N LEU A 581 5.56 -25.81 8.24
CA LEU A 581 6.41 -24.79 7.62
C LEU A 581 7.27 -24.04 8.64
N GLN A 582 6.85 -23.96 9.90
CA GLN A 582 7.59 -23.39 11.04
C GLN A 582 8.48 -24.42 11.75
N VAL A 583 8.43 -25.69 11.36
CA VAL A 583 9.33 -26.75 11.82
C VAL A 583 10.43 -26.99 10.78
N ASP A 584 10.16 -26.82 9.48
CA ASP A 584 11.14 -26.98 8.40
C ASP A 584 11.93 -25.70 8.01
N ALA A 585 13.22 -25.74 8.37
CA ALA A 585 14.45 -25.34 7.65
C ALA A 585 15.00 -23.89 7.51
N TYR A 586 14.32 -22.78 7.78
CA TYR A 586 15.03 -21.45 7.79
C TYR A 586 14.47 -20.37 8.73
N PHE A 587 13.14 -20.33 8.96
CA PHE A 587 12.50 -19.42 9.91
C PHE A 587 11.65 -20.20 10.90
N ALA A 588 12.27 -21.19 11.55
CA ALA A 588 11.59 -22.08 12.47
C ALA A 588 11.11 -21.34 13.72
N LYS A 589 9.99 -21.78 14.30
CA LYS A 589 9.51 -21.26 15.59
C LYS A 589 10.42 -21.78 16.70
N LEU A 590 11.06 -20.88 17.44
CA LEU A 590 11.93 -21.25 18.55
C LEU A 590 11.13 -21.57 19.82
N LYS A 591 11.74 -22.32 20.74
CA LYS A 591 11.20 -22.51 22.08
C LYS A 591 11.46 -21.25 22.91
N PRO A 592 10.57 -20.87 23.84
CA PRO A 592 10.82 -19.76 24.76
C PRO A 592 12.18 -19.93 25.46
N GLY A 593 13.01 -18.89 25.41
CA GLY A 593 14.31 -18.84 26.10
C GLY A 593 15.45 -19.62 25.45
N SER A 594 15.20 -20.37 24.36
CA SER A 594 16.22 -21.26 23.80
C SER A 594 17.49 -20.57 23.26
N LEU A 595 17.46 -19.25 23.03
CA LEU A 595 18.63 -18.46 22.64
C LEU A 595 19.45 -17.95 23.82
N LEU A 596 18.89 -18.01 25.03
CA LEU A 596 19.57 -17.57 26.26
C LEU A 596 20.43 -18.68 26.85
N ASP A 597 20.10 -19.94 26.57
CA ASP A 597 20.84 -21.11 27.05
C ASP A 597 22.20 -21.21 26.32
N GLY A 598 23.31 -21.09 27.08
CA GLY A 598 24.67 -21.38 26.61
C GLY A 598 25.69 -20.23 26.57
N THR A 599 25.66 -19.30 27.53
CA THR A 599 26.81 -18.39 27.78
C THR A 599 27.95 -19.03 28.57
N ASP A 600 27.79 -20.26 29.07
CA ASP A 600 28.85 -21.00 29.79
C ASP A 600 29.38 -22.19 28.96
N SER A 601 30.12 -21.91 27.88
CA SER A 601 30.81 -22.96 27.11
C SER A 601 32.21 -23.26 27.66
N THR A 602 32.33 -23.52 28.97
CA THR A 602 33.50 -24.18 29.57
C THR A 602 33.18 -25.55 30.16
N ALA A 603 31.93 -26.00 30.13
CA ALA A 603 31.57 -27.35 30.55
C ALA A 603 31.52 -28.29 29.32
N SER A 604 32.54 -29.13 29.21
CA SER A 604 32.55 -30.33 28.37
C SER A 604 31.35 -31.23 28.70
N GLY A 605 30.37 -31.28 27.80
CA GLY A 605 29.22 -32.19 27.90
C GLY A 605 28.09 -31.66 27.03
N ALA A 606 27.81 -32.34 25.92
CA ALA A 606 26.71 -32.02 25.03
C ALA A 606 25.38 -32.09 25.79
N ASP A 607 24.83 -30.92 26.15
CA ASP A 607 23.45 -30.84 26.60
C ASP A 607 22.55 -30.63 25.37
N SER A 608 21.86 -31.70 24.99
CA SER A 608 21.06 -31.87 23.77
C SER A 608 19.65 -31.27 23.86
N THR A 609 19.43 -30.31 24.76
CA THR A 609 18.08 -29.88 25.17
C THR A 609 17.56 -28.62 24.45
N SER A 610 18.43 -27.77 23.89
CA SER A 610 18.03 -26.61 23.08
C SER A 610 18.19 -26.92 21.58
N ASN A 611 17.16 -27.49 20.97
CA ASN A 611 17.12 -27.79 19.52
C ASN A 611 16.95 -26.49 18.69
N VAL A 612 17.89 -25.55 18.81
CA VAL A 612 17.94 -24.30 18.03
C VAL A 612 18.63 -24.57 16.69
N PRO A 613 18.02 -24.23 15.55
CA PRO A 613 18.66 -24.42 14.26
C PRO A 613 20.02 -23.68 14.18
N PRO A 614 21.07 -24.27 13.58
CA PRO A 614 22.42 -23.69 13.56
C PRO A 614 22.48 -22.25 13.02
N HIS A 615 21.66 -21.92 12.02
CA HIS A 615 21.60 -20.56 11.47
C HIS A 615 21.04 -19.53 12.46
N PHE A 616 20.06 -19.89 13.30
CA PHE A 616 19.57 -19.00 14.36
C PHE A 616 20.64 -18.74 15.41
N ARG A 617 21.39 -19.77 15.80
CA ARG A 617 22.51 -19.62 16.74
C ARG A 617 23.60 -18.72 16.15
N HIS A 618 23.96 -18.95 14.88
CA HIS A 618 24.90 -18.09 14.17
C HIS A 618 24.44 -16.63 14.11
N TRP A 619 23.19 -16.36 13.73
CA TRP A 619 22.66 -14.99 13.72
C TRP A 619 22.63 -14.37 15.12
N TRP A 620 22.31 -15.16 16.15
CA TRP A 620 22.29 -14.71 17.53
C TRP A 620 23.68 -14.30 18.02
N ASP A 621 24.70 -15.13 17.74
CA ASP A 621 26.08 -14.88 18.15
C ASP A 621 26.70 -13.73 17.34
N SER A 622 26.51 -13.70 16.02
CA SER A 622 26.92 -12.56 15.19
C SER A 622 26.20 -11.26 15.56
N GLY A 623 24.93 -11.36 15.99
CA GLY A 623 24.18 -10.22 16.51
C GLY A 623 24.75 -9.71 17.83
N ARG A 624 25.20 -10.61 18.71
CA ARG A 624 25.89 -10.26 19.96
C ARG A 624 27.20 -9.53 19.66
N GLU A 625 28.02 -10.07 18.76
CA GLU A 625 29.28 -9.45 18.36
C GLU A 625 29.04 -8.07 17.72
N LEU A 626 28.06 -7.96 16.83
CA LEU A 626 27.68 -6.68 16.23
C LEU A 626 27.22 -5.68 17.30
N HIS A 627 26.39 -6.13 18.25
CA HIS A 627 25.93 -5.32 19.37
C HIS A 627 27.09 -4.80 20.21
N GLN A 628 28.03 -5.68 20.59
CA GLN A 628 29.19 -5.34 21.40
C GLN A 628 30.16 -4.41 20.66
N ARG A 629 30.44 -4.69 19.37
CA ARG A 629 31.31 -3.86 18.53
C ARG A 629 30.75 -2.45 18.34
N LEU A 630 29.44 -2.33 18.24
CA LEU A 630 28.73 -1.03 18.17
C LEU A 630 28.47 -0.44 19.56
N GLY A 631 28.61 -1.22 20.63
CA GLY A 631 28.30 -0.88 22.02
C GLY A 631 29.32 0.06 22.67
N ASP A 632 30.51 0.17 22.07
CA ASP A 632 31.47 1.21 22.44
C ASP A 632 31.04 2.55 21.83
N GLU A 633 30.64 3.49 22.70
CA GLU A 633 30.44 4.92 22.42
C GLU A 633 31.74 5.64 21.94
N LYS A 634 32.73 4.91 21.39
CA LYS A 634 34.01 5.41 20.87
C LYS A 634 34.02 5.75 19.38
N LEU A 635 32.90 5.66 18.67
CA LEU A 635 32.74 6.40 17.41
C LEU A 635 32.16 7.78 17.75
N ALA A 636 33.04 8.61 18.32
CA ALA A 636 32.81 10.01 18.64
C ALA A 636 32.32 10.79 17.40
N PHE A 637 31.49 11.79 17.68
CA PHE A 637 30.94 12.79 16.76
C PHE A 637 31.95 13.39 15.79
#